data_AF-A0A2P5LDW4-F1
#
_entry.id   AF-A0A2P5LDW4-F1
#
_cell.length_a   1.000
_cell.length_b   1.000
_cell.length_c   1.000
_cell.angle_alpha   90.00
_cell.angle_beta   90.00
_cell.angle_gamma   90.00
#
_symmetry.space_group_name_H-M   'P 1'
#
loop_
_entity.id
_entity.type
_entity.pdbx_description
1 polymer ?
#
loop_
_entity_poly.entity_id
_entity_poly.type
_entity_poly.pdbx_seq_one_letter_code
_entity_poly.pdbx_strand_id
1 'polypeptide(L)'
;MTEEEFKKIIKTKADGRLHKRENTTLEFKQNYHQGSINEYAKTFCAFANHSGGVIVFGVSDAPRVPNGMSNENFSNIEIEKVTNFLNTHYSPMIEWDVYEFENDGKKFGVIKIHESSNKPVICKNNTPKDVARESDIFYRYSGRSERIKYPELRAILDENRNIEQRKWVEHIQNIAKIGPQNIAIVDTLKGEIEGKNDHKLLIDTKLIKDIKFVQEGKFVDKDGAPTLKLVGNITPVEKIEVEVIKNADKLKVYTLTASDLYKAVKAQLPNIKQNEHYKIIADNNIKDKKELSDYIFRSSKQQEQYEKFGILQKGITSVYKPEAVDFIVKSYKKDYEL
;
A
#
# COMPACT_ATOMS: atom_id res chain seq x y z
N MET A 1 9.35 -8.18 30.11
CA MET A 1 8.76 -8.40 31.44
C MET A 1 9.91 -8.46 32.42
N THR A 2 9.78 -7.83 33.59
CA THR A 2 10.80 -7.88 34.64
C THR A 2 10.58 -9.09 35.56
N GLU A 3 11.62 -9.51 36.26
CA GLU A 3 11.53 -10.61 37.23
C GLU A 3 10.54 -10.30 38.37
N GLU A 4 10.46 -9.03 38.81
CA GLU A 4 9.50 -8.60 39.82
C GLU A 4 8.04 -8.74 39.36
N GLU A 5 7.76 -8.35 38.11
CA GLU A 5 6.43 -8.52 37.50
C GLU A 5 6.05 -10.00 37.43
N PHE A 6 7.00 -10.85 37.02
CA PHE A 6 6.82 -12.29 36.98
C PHE A 6 6.55 -12.88 38.37
N LYS A 7 7.37 -12.56 39.37
CA LYS A 7 7.19 -13.02 40.77
C LYS A 7 5.84 -12.60 41.35
N LYS A 8 5.32 -11.42 40.98
CA LYS A 8 3.96 -10.99 41.36
C LYS A 8 2.87 -11.86 40.71
N ILE A 9 3.09 -12.41 39.53
CA ILE A 9 2.14 -13.29 38.84
C ILE A 9 2.11 -14.69 39.49
N ILE A 10 3.28 -15.24 39.81
CA ILE A 10 3.41 -16.60 40.36
C ILE A 10 3.31 -16.66 41.90
N LYS A 11 2.99 -15.54 42.56
CA LYS A 11 2.85 -15.49 44.02
C LYS A 11 1.80 -16.49 44.53
N THR A 12 2.18 -17.31 45.49
CA THR A 12 1.34 -18.34 46.10
C THR A 12 0.73 -17.88 47.42
N LYS A 13 -0.42 -18.48 47.76
CA LYS A 13 -1.04 -18.44 49.09
C LYS A 13 -0.35 -19.46 50.02
N ALA A 14 -0.73 -19.46 51.29
CA ALA A 14 -0.24 -20.44 52.27
C ALA A 14 -0.53 -21.91 51.87
N ASP A 15 -1.55 -22.16 51.06
CA ASP A 15 -1.90 -23.50 50.56
C ASP A 15 -1.13 -23.90 49.28
N GLY A 16 -0.15 -23.10 48.84
CA GLY A 16 0.66 -23.34 47.65
C GLY A 16 -0.03 -22.98 46.32
N ARG A 17 -1.30 -22.60 46.32
CA ARG A 17 -2.01 -22.19 45.10
C ARG A 17 -1.70 -20.74 44.74
N LEU A 18 -1.80 -20.41 43.46
CA LEU A 18 -1.61 -19.04 43.00
C LEU A 18 -2.64 -18.05 43.58
N HIS A 19 -2.18 -16.85 43.91
CA HIS A 19 -3.05 -15.72 44.24
C HIS A 19 -3.85 -15.25 43.02
N LYS A 20 -3.19 -15.15 41.86
CA LYS A 20 -3.82 -14.72 40.61
C LYS A 20 -4.61 -15.86 39.97
N ARG A 21 -5.69 -15.48 39.28
CA ARG A 21 -6.47 -16.35 38.40
C ARG A 21 -6.28 -15.90 36.95
N GLU A 22 -6.53 -16.81 36.03
CA GLU A 22 -6.61 -16.47 34.60
C GLU A 22 -7.70 -15.42 34.39
N ASN A 23 -7.44 -14.50 33.47
CA ASN A 23 -8.30 -13.36 33.22
C ASN A 23 -8.15 -12.89 31.76
N THR A 24 -8.51 -11.64 31.48
CA THR A 24 -8.45 -11.06 30.15
C THR A 24 -7.03 -10.74 29.65
N THR A 25 -6.01 -10.81 30.51
CA THR A 25 -4.61 -10.50 30.20
C THR A 25 -3.63 -11.59 30.68
N LEU A 26 -4.13 -12.69 31.26
CA LEU A 26 -3.31 -13.75 31.84
C LEU A 26 -3.91 -15.13 31.54
N GLU A 27 -3.07 -16.02 31.00
CA GLU A 27 -3.35 -17.44 30.79
C GLU A 27 -2.23 -18.29 31.40
N PHE A 28 -2.59 -19.43 32.01
CA PHE A 28 -1.64 -20.37 32.59
C PHE A 28 -1.59 -21.67 31.79
N LYS A 29 -0.38 -22.20 31.61
CA LYS A 29 -0.14 -23.51 31.00
C LYS A 29 0.91 -24.26 31.81
N GLN A 30 0.82 -25.58 31.81
CA GLN A 30 1.83 -26.40 32.48
C GLN A 30 3.11 -26.48 31.65
N ASN A 31 3.02 -26.90 30.39
CA ASN A 31 4.17 -27.10 29.51
C ASN A 31 3.91 -26.49 28.12
N TYR A 32 4.99 -26.12 27.44
CA TYR A 32 4.95 -25.70 26.04
C TYR A 32 5.07 -26.90 25.10
N HIS A 33 4.24 -26.89 24.06
CA HIS A 33 4.23 -27.92 23.03
C HIS A 33 4.22 -27.29 21.65
N GLN A 34 5.31 -27.45 20.89
CA GLN A 34 5.42 -26.95 19.51
C GLN A 34 4.28 -27.48 18.59
N GLY A 35 3.74 -28.67 18.86
CA GLY A 35 2.60 -29.23 18.13
C GLY A 35 1.24 -28.53 18.38
N SER A 36 1.18 -27.59 19.33
CA SER A 36 -0.02 -26.84 19.72
C SER A 36 0.05 -25.36 19.33
N ILE A 37 0.95 -24.97 18.42
CA ILE A 37 1.06 -23.58 17.94
C ILE A 37 -0.26 -23.02 17.45
N ASN A 38 -1.09 -23.83 16.79
CA ASN A 38 -2.41 -23.39 16.31
C ASN A 38 -3.34 -22.97 17.47
N GLU A 39 -3.31 -23.67 18.60
CA GLU A 39 -4.07 -23.32 19.80
C GLU A 39 -3.51 -22.06 20.47
N TYR A 40 -2.18 -21.94 20.56
CA TYR A 40 -1.54 -20.74 21.09
C TYR A 40 -1.84 -19.53 20.21
N ALA A 41 -1.77 -19.67 18.88
CA ALA A 41 -2.04 -18.60 17.94
C ALA A 41 -3.46 -18.03 18.07
N LYS A 42 -4.46 -18.88 18.39
CA LYS A 42 -5.80 -18.42 18.75
C LYS A 42 -5.79 -17.51 19.97
N THR A 43 -5.06 -17.88 21.02
CA THR A 43 -4.90 -17.05 22.22
C THR A 43 -4.09 -15.78 21.93
N PHE A 44 -3.08 -15.83 21.06
CA PHE A 44 -2.32 -14.65 20.64
C PHE A 44 -3.23 -13.63 19.95
N CYS A 45 -4.04 -14.09 18.98
CA CYS A 45 -5.02 -13.25 18.31
C CYS A 45 -6.03 -12.64 19.31
N ALA A 46 -6.52 -13.46 20.25
CA ALA A 46 -7.44 -13.00 21.29
C ALA A 46 -6.85 -11.91 22.20
N PHE A 47 -5.59 -12.05 22.63
CA PHE A 47 -4.92 -11.02 23.44
C PHE A 47 -4.60 -9.76 22.64
N ALA A 48 -4.12 -9.90 21.41
CA ALA A 48 -3.80 -8.77 20.53
C ALA A 48 -5.03 -7.90 20.22
N ASN A 49 -6.20 -8.53 20.06
CA ASN A 49 -7.49 -7.84 19.89
C ASN A 49 -8.05 -7.24 21.18
N HIS A 50 -7.58 -7.67 22.34
CA HIS A 50 -7.96 -7.09 23.63
C HIS A 50 -6.94 -6.02 24.04
N SER A 51 -6.22 -6.18 25.16
CA SER A 51 -5.26 -5.20 25.69
C SER A 51 -3.87 -5.82 25.83
N GLY A 52 -3.54 -6.76 24.95
CA GLY A 52 -2.40 -7.65 25.10
C GLY A 52 -2.59 -8.63 26.27
N GLY A 53 -1.52 -9.32 26.64
CA GLY A 53 -1.55 -10.27 27.74
C GLY A 53 -0.31 -11.13 27.81
N VAL A 54 -0.31 -12.07 28.75
CA VAL A 54 0.79 -13.01 28.96
C VAL A 54 0.28 -14.42 29.13
N ILE A 55 0.99 -15.38 28.52
CA ILE A 55 0.83 -16.81 28.76
C ILE A 55 2.02 -17.24 29.60
N VAL A 56 1.75 -17.73 30.81
CA VAL A 56 2.78 -18.21 31.74
C VAL A 56 2.77 -19.73 31.77
N PHE A 57 3.91 -20.32 31.39
CA PHE A 57 4.20 -21.74 31.39
C PHE A 57 4.87 -22.16 32.70
N GLY A 58 4.62 -23.39 33.15
CA GLY A 58 5.09 -23.93 34.44
C GLY A 58 4.05 -23.90 35.56
N VAL A 59 2.77 -23.70 35.22
CA VAL A 59 1.66 -23.66 36.19
C VAL A 59 0.63 -24.74 35.85
N SER A 60 0.31 -25.61 36.81
CA SER A 60 -0.68 -26.68 36.63
C SER A 60 -2.10 -26.11 36.64
N ASP A 61 -3.08 -26.82 36.06
CA ASP A 61 -4.47 -26.32 35.99
C ASP A 61 -5.31 -26.72 37.23
N ALA A 62 -5.19 -27.96 37.68
CA ALA A 62 -5.96 -28.49 38.81
C ALA A 62 -5.09 -29.40 39.71
N PRO A 63 -4.59 -28.91 40.86
CA PRO A 63 -4.70 -27.54 41.38
C PRO A 63 -3.80 -26.53 40.64
N ARG A 64 -4.16 -25.23 40.67
CA ARG A 64 -3.36 -24.12 40.11
C ARG A 64 -2.10 -23.81 40.93
N VAL A 65 -0.99 -24.49 40.60
CA VAL A 65 0.27 -24.46 41.37
C VAL A 65 1.47 -24.19 40.44
N PRO A 66 2.41 -23.31 40.82
CA PRO A 66 3.63 -23.04 40.05
C PRO A 66 4.68 -24.14 40.29
N ASN A 67 4.55 -25.25 39.57
CA ASN A 67 5.45 -26.40 39.69
C ASN A 67 6.67 -26.31 38.77
N GLY A 68 6.73 -25.31 37.89
CA GLY A 68 7.72 -25.24 36.83
C GLY A 68 7.36 -26.15 35.66
N MET A 69 8.05 -25.97 34.54
CA MET A 69 7.93 -26.85 33.38
C MET A 69 8.68 -28.15 33.63
N SER A 70 8.14 -29.26 33.12
CA SER A 70 8.74 -30.60 33.29
C SER A 70 9.68 -30.99 32.14
N ASN A 71 9.84 -30.11 31.14
CA ASN A 71 10.67 -30.34 29.96
C ASN A 71 11.34 -29.02 29.52
N GLU A 72 12.23 -29.12 28.53
CA GLU A 72 12.99 -27.99 28.00
C GLU A 72 12.44 -27.49 26.66
N ASN A 73 11.19 -27.83 26.31
CA ASN A 73 10.61 -27.46 25.01
C ASN A 73 10.48 -25.94 24.86
N PHE A 74 10.23 -25.23 25.97
CA PHE A 74 10.10 -23.77 25.95
C PHE A 74 11.45 -23.10 25.67
N SER A 75 12.53 -23.57 26.31
CA SER A 75 13.88 -23.05 26.06
C SER A 75 14.37 -23.31 24.64
N ASN A 76 13.80 -24.31 23.97
CA ASN A 76 14.07 -24.63 22.57
C ASN A 76 12.95 -24.13 21.63
N ILE A 77 12.21 -23.08 22.02
CA ILE A 77 11.14 -22.52 21.19
C ILE A 77 11.69 -22.04 19.85
N GLU A 78 11.13 -22.56 18.77
CA GLU A 78 11.49 -22.14 17.42
C GLU A 78 10.73 -20.85 17.06
N ILE A 79 11.25 -19.71 17.51
CA ILE A 79 10.62 -18.37 17.37
C ILE A 79 10.21 -18.10 15.93
N GLU A 80 11.10 -18.40 14.97
CA GLU A 80 10.83 -18.21 13.54
C GLU A 80 9.64 -19.02 13.05
N LYS A 81 9.49 -20.28 13.49
CA LYS A 81 8.34 -21.11 13.12
C LYS A 81 7.03 -20.56 13.68
N VAL A 82 7.05 -20.09 14.93
CA VAL A 82 5.86 -19.47 15.55
C VAL A 82 5.49 -18.19 14.82
N THR A 83 6.45 -17.29 14.57
CA THR A 83 6.23 -16.04 13.84
C THR A 83 5.75 -16.29 12.41
N ASN A 84 6.35 -17.24 11.69
CA ASN A 84 5.91 -17.61 10.33
C ASN A 84 4.48 -18.18 10.34
N PHE A 85 4.13 -18.97 11.35
CA PHE A 85 2.76 -19.48 11.50
C PHE A 85 1.78 -18.32 11.74
N LEU A 86 2.09 -17.41 12.67
CA LEU A 86 1.24 -16.24 12.94
C LEU A 86 1.07 -15.36 11.70
N ASN A 87 2.16 -15.03 11.01
CA ASN A 87 2.14 -14.21 9.80
C ASN A 87 1.43 -14.89 8.62
N THR A 88 1.43 -16.23 8.56
CA THR A 88 0.69 -16.98 7.53
C THR A 88 -0.81 -16.98 7.79
N HIS A 89 -1.24 -17.03 9.06
CA HIS A 89 -2.65 -17.22 9.41
C HIS A 89 -3.37 -15.97 9.89
N TYR A 90 -2.67 -14.94 10.38
CA TYR A 90 -3.28 -13.75 10.98
C TYR A 90 -2.77 -12.46 10.34
N SER A 91 -3.61 -11.42 10.37
CA SER A 91 -3.27 -10.07 9.91
C SER A 91 -4.12 -9.02 10.64
N PRO A 92 -3.57 -7.86 11.06
CA PRO A 92 -2.15 -7.49 10.93
C PRO A 92 -1.22 -8.32 11.83
N MET A 93 0.09 -8.10 11.67
CA MET A 93 1.13 -8.82 12.41
C MET A 93 0.87 -8.75 13.92
N ILE A 94 1.01 -9.89 14.59
CA ILE A 94 0.93 -9.99 16.04
C ILE A 94 2.34 -9.82 16.60
N GLU A 95 2.54 -8.79 17.42
CA GLU A 95 3.80 -8.55 18.12
C GLU A 95 3.83 -9.34 19.44
N TRP A 96 4.94 -10.03 19.72
CA TRP A 96 5.10 -10.87 20.90
C TRP A 96 6.57 -11.02 21.29
N ASP A 97 6.81 -11.28 22.58
CA ASP A 97 8.12 -11.54 23.18
C ASP A 97 8.12 -12.84 23.99
N VAL A 98 9.31 -13.40 24.20
CA VAL A 98 9.56 -14.57 25.06
C VAL A 98 10.46 -14.17 26.22
N TYR A 99 10.18 -14.72 27.40
CA TYR A 99 11.02 -14.59 28.59
C TYR A 99 11.12 -15.94 29.31
N GLU A 100 12.28 -16.21 29.89
CA GLU A 100 12.50 -17.35 30.77
C GLU A 100 12.84 -16.84 32.17
N PHE A 101 12.29 -17.52 33.18
CA PHE A 101 12.53 -17.21 34.58
C PHE A 101 12.79 -18.48 35.37
N GLU A 102 13.57 -18.35 36.43
CA GLU A 102 13.76 -19.39 37.43
C GLU A 102 13.29 -18.88 38.80
N ASN A 103 12.51 -19.69 39.51
CA ASN A 103 12.09 -19.39 40.88
C ASN A 103 12.08 -20.67 41.71
N ASP A 104 12.82 -20.68 42.82
CA ASP A 104 12.99 -21.85 43.71
C ASP A 104 13.46 -23.11 42.95
N GLY A 105 14.42 -22.95 42.03
CA GLY A 105 14.96 -24.05 41.21
C GLY A 105 14.01 -24.59 40.14
N LYS A 106 12.86 -23.94 39.93
CA LYS A 106 11.86 -24.31 38.92
C LYS A 106 11.93 -23.36 37.73
N LYS A 107 11.94 -23.93 36.52
CA LYS A 107 11.96 -23.18 35.25
C LYS A 107 10.55 -22.78 34.82
N PHE A 108 10.37 -21.53 34.40
CA PHE A 108 9.13 -20.97 33.89
C PHE A 108 9.36 -20.24 32.57
N GLY A 109 8.37 -20.31 31.69
CA GLY A 109 8.37 -19.61 30.42
C GLY A 109 7.26 -18.57 30.38
N VAL A 110 7.49 -17.42 29.78
CA VAL A 110 6.46 -16.40 29.55
C VAL A 110 6.47 -15.97 28.11
N ILE A 111 5.31 -16.05 27.48
CA ILE A 111 5.05 -15.40 26.19
C ILE A 111 4.24 -14.14 26.48
N LYS A 112 4.77 -12.98 26.11
CA LYS A 112 4.05 -11.69 26.19
C LYS A 112 3.52 -11.35 24.82
N ILE A 113 2.24 -11.07 24.73
CA ILE A 113 1.56 -10.63 23.51
C ILE A 113 1.20 -9.16 23.68
N HIS A 114 1.61 -8.33 22.73
CA HIS A 114 1.30 -6.90 22.77
C HIS A 114 -0.09 -6.63 22.20
N GLU A 115 -0.71 -5.55 22.67
CA GLU A 115 -1.95 -5.05 22.09
C GLU A 115 -1.69 -4.62 20.64
N SER A 116 -2.55 -5.04 19.71
CA SER A 116 -2.40 -4.59 18.33
C SER A 116 -2.76 -3.11 18.21
N SER A 117 -1.89 -2.33 17.56
CA SER A 117 -2.16 -0.93 17.22
C SER A 117 -3.17 -0.79 16.07
N ASN A 118 -3.43 -1.87 15.33
CA ASN A 118 -4.34 -1.91 14.19
C ASN A 118 -5.32 -3.09 14.36
N LYS A 119 -6.34 -2.88 15.18
CA LYS A 119 -7.38 -3.89 15.41
C LYS A 119 -8.47 -3.80 14.34
N PRO A 120 -9.18 -4.90 14.02
CA PRO A 120 -8.95 -6.23 14.56
C PRO A 120 -7.86 -6.99 13.81
N VAL A 121 -7.13 -7.83 14.54
CA VAL A 121 -6.39 -8.98 14.02
C VAL A 121 -7.37 -10.06 13.62
N ILE A 122 -7.31 -10.45 12.35
CA ILE A 122 -8.22 -11.38 11.70
C ILE A 122 -7.44 -12.59 11.21
N CYS A 123 -8.04 -13.77 11.32
CA CYS A 123 -7.55 -14.97 10.68
C CYS A 123 -7.78 -14.86 9.16
N LYS A 124 -6.71 -14.84 8.36
CA LYS A 124 -6.79 -14.73 6.89
C LYS A 124 -6.81 -16.08 6.17
N ASN A 125 -6.46 -17.17 6.85
CA ASN A 125 -6.42 -18.52 6.29
C ASN A 125 -6.78 -19.56 7.35
N ASN A 126 -7.49 -20.62 6.96
CA ASN A 126 -7.80 -21.74 7.85
C ASN A 126 -6.53 -22.30 8.52
N THR A 127 -6.64 -22.63 9.79
CA THR A 127 -5.54 -23.22 10.59
C THR A 127 -5.68 -24.75 10.67
N PRO A 128 -4.58 -25.47 10.95
CA PRO A 128 -4.64 -26.90 11.22
C PRO A 128 -5.60 -27.25 12.35
N LYS A 129 -6.21 -28.45 12.25
CA LYS A 129 -7.22 -28.97 13.19
C LYS A 129 -8.47 -28.07 13.33
N ASP A 130 -8.73 -27.20 12.35
CA ASP A 130 -9.89 -26.31 12.30
C ASP A 130 -10.06 -25.43 13.56
N VAL A 131 -8.94 -25.04 14.19
CA VAL A 131 -8.94 -24.19 15.40
C VAL A 131 -9.46 -22.78 15.09
N ALA A 132 -9.16 -22.31 13.89
CA ALA A 132 -9.56 -21.02 13.33
C ALA A 132 -9.78 -21.16 11.82
N ARG A 133 -10.81 -20.46 11.33
CA ARG A 133 -11.18 -20.36 9.92
C ARG A 133 -10.89 -18.96 9.39
N GLU A 134 -10.82 -18.83 8.08
CA GLU A 134 -10.76 -17.52 7.44
C GLU A 134 -11.89 -16.60 7.94
N SER A 135 -11.57 -15.33 8.16
CA SER A 135 -12.43 -14.29 8.75
C SER A 135 -12.76 -14.45 10.23
N ASP A 136 -12.26 -15.50 10.93
CA ASP A 136 -12.40 -15.57 12.37
C ASP A 136 -11.62 -14.43 13.05
N ILE A 137 -12.29 -13.73 13.95
CA ILE A 137 -11.70 -12.76 14.87
C ILE A 137 -11.84 -13.33 16.27
N PHE A 138 -10.74 -13.47 17.00
CA PHE A 138 -10.75 -13.93 18.38
C PHE A 138 -10.62 -12.78 19.36
N TYR A 139 -11.25 -12.91 20.51
CA TYR A 139 -11.21 -11.95 21.60
C TYR A 139 -11.11 -12.69 22.94
N ARG A 140 -10.48 -12.06 23.93
CA ARG A 140 -10.29 -12.63 25.25
C ARG A 140 -11.44 -12.25 26.18
N TYR A 141 -12.18 -13.25 26.67
CA TYR A 141 -13.26 -13.09 27.65
C TYR A 141 -12.94 -13.88 28.93
N SER A 142 -12.80 -13.21 30.08
CA SER A 142 -12.75 -13.82 31.42
C SER A 142 -12.01 -15.18 31.51
N GLY A 143 -10.79 -15.26 30.96
CA GLY A 143 -9.96 -16.48 31.01
C GLY A 143 -10.12 -17.43 29.81
N ARG A 144 -10.88 -17.06 28.77
CA ARG A 144 -11.10 -17.86 27.55
C ARG A 144 -10.91 -17.05 26.28
N SER A 145 -10.37 -17.71 25.25
CA SER A 145 -10.22 -17.14 23.91
C SER A 145 -11.38 -17.66 23.04
N GLU A 146 -12.29 -16.77 22.64
CA GLU A 146 -13.50 -17.10 21.86
C GLU A 146 -13.61 -16.21 20.63
N ARG A 147 -14.52 -16.54 19.71
CA ARG A 147 -14.85 -15.64 18.60
C ARG A 147 -15.42 -14.35 19.16
N ILE A 148 -15.01 -13.22 18.58
CA ILE A 148 -15.45 -11.90 19.02
C ILE A 148 -16.98 -11.78 18.92
N LYS A 149 -17.58 -11.13 19.90
CA LYS A 149 -19.00 -10.81 19.91
C LYS A 149 -19.22 -9.41 19.35
N TYR A 150 -20.46 -9.17 18.93
CA TYR A 150 -20.86 -7.90 18.34
C TYR A 150 -20.39 -6.66 19.12
N PRO A 151 -20.55 -6.56 20.46
CA PRO A 151 -20.19 -5.35 21.20
C PRO A 151 -18.72 -4.98 21.08
N GLU A 152 -17.82 -5.95 21.25
CA GLU A 152 -16.38 -5.71 21.18
C GLU A 152 -15.94 -5.39 19.75
N LEU A 153 -16.49 -6.10 18.75
CA LEU A 153 -16.20 -5.80 17.35
C LEU A 153 -16.67 -4.39 16.99
N ARG A 154 -17.88 -4.01 17.41
CA ARG A 154 -18.43 -2.68 17.17
C ARG A 154 -17.56 -1.59 17.80
N ALA A 155 -17.12 -1.79 19.04
CA ALA A 155 -16.25 -0.86 19.74
C ALA A 155 -14.92 -0.66 19.01
N ILE A 156 -14.29 -1.74 18.51
CA ILE A 156 -13.06 -1.65 17.71
C ILE A 156 -13.29 -0.83 16.44
N LEU A 157 -14.37 -1.10 15.69
CA LEU A 157 -14.67 -0.39 14.44
C LEU A 157 -14.96 1.10 14.67
N ASP A 158 -15.68 1.43 15.75
CA ASP A 158 -15.97 2.82 16.09
C ASP A 158 -14.72 3.56 16.57
N GLU A 159 -13.83 2.92 17.34
CA GLU A 159 -12.55 3.52 17.74
C GLU A 159 -11.66 3.83 16.53
N ASN A 160 -11.55 2.90 15.58
CA ASN A 160 -10.80 3.14 14.34
C ASN A 160 -11.36 4.34 13.56
N ARG A 161 -12.69 4.41 13.43
CA ARG A 161 -13.35 5.55 12.78
C ARG A 161 -13.07 6.85 13.53
N ASN A 162 -13.08 6.84 14.86
CA ASN A 162 -12.81 8.02 15.69
C ASN A 162 -11.35 8.47 15.57
N ILE A 163 -10.39 7.55 15.48
CA ILE A 163 -8.97 7.85 15.24
C ILE A 163 -8.80 8.56 13.88
N GLU A 164 -9.44 8.04 12.83
CA GLU A 164 -9.40 8.67 11.50
C GLU A 164 -10.06 10.06 11.51
N GLN A 165 -11.24 10.18 12.13
CA GLN A 165 -11.96 11.46 12.25
C GLN A 165 -11.13 12.50 13.01
N ARG A 166 -10.45 12.12 14.09
CA ARG A 166 -9.56 13.04 14.84
C ARG A 166 -8.44 13.59 13.96
N LYS A 167 -7.77 12.72 13.18
CA LYS A 167 -6.73 13.15 12.23
C LYS A 167 -7.29 14.13 11.19
N TRP A 168 -8.47 13.86 10.65
CA TRP A 168 -9.13 14.80 9.72
C TRP A 168 -9.44 16.14 10.36
N VAL A 169 -9.97 16.14 11.58
CA VAL A 169 -10.27 17.37 12.32
C VAL A 169 -8.99 18.16 12.59
N GLU A 170 -7.91 17.51 13.03
CA GLU A 170 -6.61 18.14 13.23
C GLU A 170 -6.09 18.80 11.94
N HIS A 171 -6.18 18.11 10.80
CA HIS A 171 -5.81 18.69 9.50
C HIS A 171 -6.68 19.89 9.13
N ILE A 172 -8.01 19.81 9.31
CA ILE A 172 -8.93 20.91 9.00
C ILE A 172 -8.66 22.11 9.92
N GLN A 173 -8.39 21.88 11.20
CA GLN A 173 -8.03 22.95 12.15
C GLN A 173 -6.72 23.62 11.75
N ASN A 174 -5.71 22.85 11.34
CA ASN A 174 -4.46 23.38 10.81
C ASN A 174 -4.69 24.20 9.54
N ILE A 175 -5.54 23.70 8.64
CA ILE A 175 -5.93 24.41 7.42
C ILE A 175 -6.61 25.74 7.75
N ALA A 176 -7.57 25.73 8.68
CA ALA A 176 -8.28 26.93 9.10
C ALA A 176 -7.33 27.97 9.74
N LYS A 177 -6.36 27.51 10.55
CA LYS A 177 -5.36 28.38 11.19
C LYS A 177 -4.39 29.02 10.19
N ILE A 178 -3.93 28.27 9.19
CA ILE A 178 -3.05 28.77 8.13
C ILE A 178 -3.83 29.66 7.14
N GLY A 179 -5.12 29.39 6.96
CA GLY A 179 -5.98 29.95 5.94
C GLY A 179 -5.98 29.05 4.70
N PRO A 180 -7.13 28.52 4.25
CA PRO A 180 -7.21 27.64 3.07
C PRO A 180 -6.54 28.22 1.82
N GLN A 181 -6.57 29.54 1.67
CA GLN A 181 -5.94 30.27 0.57
C GLN A 181 -4.40 30.24 0.56
N ASN A 182 -3.77 29.79 1.64
CA ASN A 182 -2.32 29.73 1.81
C ASN A 182 -1.78 28.29 1.75
N ILE A 183 -2.63 27.34 1.33
CA ILE A 183 -2.31 25.91 1.29
C ILE A 183 -2.24 25.46 -0.16
N ALA A 184 -1.31 24.54 -0.44
CA ALA A 184 -1.22 23.86 -1.72
C ALA A 184 -1.34 22.35 -1.48
N ILE A 185 -2.13 21.67 -2.32
CA ILE A 185 -2.30 20.21 -2.33
C ILE A 185 -1.31 19.65 -3.34
N VAL A 186 -0.54 18.64 -2.94
CA VAL A 186 0.43 17.98 -3.83
C VAL A 186 -0.09 16.59 -4.20
N ASP A 187 -0.43 16.39 -5.47
CA ASP A 187 -0.68 15.07 -6.06
C ASP A 187 0.67 14.45 -6.46
N THR A 188 1.20 13.59 -5.59
CA THR A 188 2.48 12.91 -5.82
C THR A 188 2.43 11.83 -6.90
N LEU A 189 1.24 11.38 -7.31
CA LEU A 189 1.07 10.41 -8.39
C LEU A 189 1.16 11.08 -9.75
N LYS A 190 0.61 12.30 -9.86
CA LYS A 190 0.63 13.09 -11.10
C LYS A 190 1.75 14.12 -11.16
N GLY A 191 2.36 14.45 -10.02
CA GLY A 191 3.32 15.55 -9.93
C GLY A 191 2.69 16.93 -10.01
N GLU A 192 1.41 17.05 -9.65
CA GLU A 192 0.68 18.31 -9.70
C GLU A 192 0.68 18.95 -8.31
N ILE A 193 1.03 20.23 -8.22
CA ILE A 193 0.78 21.07 -7.05
C ILE A 193 -0.38 22.00 -7.40
N GLU A 194 -1.49 21.85 -6.68
CA GLU A 194 -2.65 22.72 -6.77
C GLU A 194 -2.62 23.72 -5.62
N GLY A 195 -2.31 24.98 -5.92
CA GLY A 195 -2.26 26.07 -4.94
C GLY A 195 -3.30 27.15 -5.25
N LYS A 196 -3.07 28.35 -4.70
CA LYS A 196 -3.94 29.52 -4.91
C LYS A 196 -4.07 29.87 -6.41
N ASN A 197 -5.29 30.22 -6.83
CA ASN A 197 -5.67 30.78 -8.15
C ASN A 197 -5.67 29.82 -9.36
N ASP A 198 -6.11 28.56 -9.23
CA ASP A 198 -6.19 27.59 -10.35
C ASP A 198 -4.85 27.31 -11.07
N HIS A 199 -3.73 27.80 -10.52
CA HIS A 199 -2.40 27.56 -11.06
C HIS A 199 -1.95 26.17 -10.64
N LYS A 200 -2.05 25.23 -11.58
CA LYS A 200 -1.42 23.92 -11.48
C LYS A 200 0.06 24.05 -11.77
N LEU A 201 0.88 23.82 -10.75
CA LEU A 201 2.32 23.67 -10.90
C LEU A 201 2.62 22.22 -11.25
N LEU A 202 3.06 21.97 -12.49
CA LEU A 202 3.52 20.66 -12.93
C LEU A 202 5.00 20.51 -12.58
N ILE A 203 5.33 19.53 -11.74
CA ILE A 203 6.71 19.15 -11.45
C ILE A 203 7.12 18.08 -12.46
N ASP A 204 8.27 18.24 -13.11
CA ASP A 204 8.87 17.15 -13.92
C ASP A 204 8.96 15.88 -13.08
N THR A 205 8.43 14.77 -13.59
CA THR A 205 8.40 13.47 -12.92
C THR A 205 9.78 12.95 -12.56
N LYS A 206 10.84 13.45 -13.19
CA LYS A 206 12.23 13.16 -12.79
C LYS A 206 12.61 13.83 -11.46
N LEU A 207 12.19 15.08 -11.23
CA LEU A 207 12.45 15.84 -10.00
C LEU A 207 11.67 15.29 -8.81
N ILE A 208 10.47 14.73 -9.03
CA ILE A 208 9.65 14.11 -7.96
C ILE A 208 10.42 13.00 -7.24
N LYS A 209 11.25 12.24 -7.96
CA LYS A 209 12.07 11.16 -7.38
C LYS A 209 13.12 11.67 -6.40
N ASP A 210 13.52 12.93 -6.55
CA ASP A 210 14.52 13.58 -5.70
C ASP A 210 13.88 14.37 -4.54
N ILE A 211 12.55 14.59 -4.57
CA ILE A 211 11.80 15.20 -3.48
C ILE A 211 11.66 14.19 -2.34
N LYS A 212 12.44 14.38 -1.27
CA LYS A 212 12.28 13.64 -0.03
C LYS A 212 11.16 14.25 0.81
N PHE A 213 9.96 13.68 0.71
CA PHE A 213 8.86 14.02 1.62
C PHE A 213 9.16 13.44 3.00
N VAL A 214 9.27 14.30 4.02
CA VAL A 214 9.37 13.85 5.42
C VAL A 214 7.94 13.71 5.95
N GLN A 215 7.52 12.48 6.25
CA GLN A 215 6.28 12.23 6.98
C GLN A 215 6.44 12.68 8.43
N GLU A 216 5.44 13.35 8.99
CA GLU A 216 5.47 13.82 10.37
C GLU A 216 5.60 12.66 11.36
N GLY A 217 6.69 12.66 12.14
CA GLY A 217 6.92 11.70 13.21
C GLY A 217 8.21 11.95 13.98
N LYS A 218 8.10 12.56 15.17
CA LYS A 218 9.14 12.87 16.17
C LYS A 218 10.25 13.85 15.74
N PHE A 219 10.00 15.13 15.99
CA PHE A 219 11.08 16.10 16.18
C PHE A 219 11.40 16.17 17.67
N VAL A 220 12.64 15.85 18.03
CA VAL A 220 13.19 16.22 19.34
C VAL A 220 13.75 17.62 19.15
N ASP A 221 13.12 18.61 19.78
CA ASP A 221 13.60 19.98 19.87
C ASP A 221 14.98 19.98 20.53
N LYS A 222 16.02 19.90 19.72
CA LYS A 222 17.36 20.35 20.09
C LYS A 222 17.93 21.11 18.90
N ASP A 223 18.03 22.41 19.10
CA ASP A 223 18.86 23.34 18.33
C ASP A 223 18.46 23.55 16.86
N GLY A 224 17.41 24.35 16.68
CA GLY A 224 17.12 25.17 15.50
C GLY A 224 17.82 24.84 14.17
N ALA A 225 17.21 23.93 13.39
CA ALA A 225 17.06 23.92 11.92
C ALA A 225 16.72 22.47 11.49
N PRO A 226 15.66 22.24 10.67
CA PRO A 226 15.81 22.45 9.22
C PRO A 226 14.51 22.89 8.53
N THR A 227 14.48 24.10 7.98
CA THR A 227 13.48 24.47 6.96
C THR A 227 14.04 24.04 5.60
N LEU A 228 13.39 23.07 4.94
CA LEU A 228 13.79 22.61 3.60
C LEU A 228 13.83 23.80 2.62
N LYS A 229 14.97 24.01 1.96
CA LYS A 229 15.11 24.96 0.85
C LYS A 229 14.96 24.20 -0.46
N LEU A 230 13.80 24.32 -1.11
CA LEU A 230 13.63 23.87 -2.49
C LEU A 230 14.43 24.81 -3.40
N VAL A 231 15.52 24.33 -4.01
CA VAL A 231 16.26 25.07 -5.05
C VAL A 231 16.11 24.30 -6.35
N GLY A 232 15.20 24.77 -7.20
CA GLY A 232 15.00 24.27 -8.55
C GLY A 232 14.58 25.42 -9.44
N ASN A 233 14.96 25.38 -10.72
CA ASN A 233 14.50 26.37 -11.69
C ASN A 233 13.04 26.05 -12.04
N ILE A 234 12.11 26.82 -11.48
CA ILE A 234 10.69 26.75 -11.82
C ILE A 234 10.51 27.57 -13.08
N THR A 235 10.39 26.90 -14.23
CA THR A 235 9.96 27.57 -15.46
C THR A 235 8.43 27.68 -15.41
N PRO A 236 7.83 28.87 -15.46
CA PRO A 236 6.40 29.01 -15.65
C PRO A 236 6.05 28.36 -16.99
N VAL A 237 5.30 27.26 -16.95
CA VAL A 237 4.72 26.73 -18.17
C VAL A 237 3.46 27.58 -18.39
N GLU A 238 3.54 28.58 -19.25
CA GLU A 238 2.32 29.17 -19.84
C GLU A 238 1.49 28.00 -20.34
N LYS A 239 0.24 27.91 -19.86
CA LYS A 239 -0.74 26.87 -20.16
C LYS A 239 -0.36 26.05 -21.40
N ILE A 240 0.36 24.96 -21.21
CA ILE A 240 0.17 23.84 -22.11
C ILE A 240 -1.10 23.22 -21.56
N GLU A 241 -2.23 23.67 -22.12
CA GLU A 241 -3.43 22.85 -22.10
C GLU A 241 -3.01 21.52 -22.71
N VAL A 242 -2.64 20.56 -21.86
CA VAL A 242 -2.66 19.16 -22.24
C VAL A 242 -4.15 18.83 -22.30
N GLU A 243 -4.81 19.32 -23.35
CA GLU A 243 -6.07 18.75 -23.77
C GLU A 243 -5.77 17.27 -23.99
N VAL A 244 -6.35 16.42 -23.16
CA VAL A 244 -6.56 15.03 -23.52
C VAL A 244 -7.50 15.09 -24.72
N ILE A 245 -6.92 15.23 -25.91
CA ILE A 245 -7.67 15.31 -27.17
C ILE A 245 -8.42 13.99 -27.28
N LYS A 246 -9.71 14.01 -26.94
CA LYS A 246 -10.61 12.88 -27.20
C LYS A 246 -10.53 12.58 -28.69
N ASN A 247 -10.73 11.32 -29.12
CA ASN A 247 -10.67 10.95 -30.53
C ASN A 247 -11.52 11.86 -31.47
N ALA A 248 -12.60 12.46 -30.94
CA ALA A 248 -13.42 13.45 -31.65
C ALA A 248 -12.69 14.78 -31.96
N ASP A 249 -11.76 15.21 -31.10
CA ASP A 249 -10.95 16.41 -31.28
C ASP A 249 -9.68 16.14 -32.12
N LYS A 250 -9.18 14.88 -32.16
CA LYS A 250 -8.05 14.51 -33.03
C LYS A 250 -8.39 14.73 -34.51
N LEU A 251 -9.65 14.51 -34.90
CA LEU A 251 -10.12 14.73 -36.27
C LEU A 251 -10.22 16.22 -36.66
N LYS A 252 -10.17 17.15 -35.70
CA LYS A 252 -10.07 18.60 -35.98
C LYS A 252 -8.64 19.02 -36.35
N VAL A 253 -7.63 18.30 -35.84
CA VAL A 253 -6.21 18.57 -36.08
C VAL A 253 -5.65 17.71 -37.21
N TYR A 254 -6.00 16.42 -37.24
CA TYR A 254 -5.63 15.46 -38.28
C TYR A 254 -6.82 15.22 -39.19
N THR A 255 -7.03 16.17 -40.09
CA THR A 255 -8.25 16.27 -40.91
C THR A 255 -8.29 15.29 -42.09
N LEU A 256 -7.18 14.62 -42.40
CA LEU A 256 -7.07 13.74 -43.57
C LEU A 256 -6.97 12.27 -43.16
N THR A 257 -7.86 11.44 -43.72
CA THR A 257 -7.66 9.98 -43.70
C THR A 257 -6.56 9.59 -44.69
N ALA A 258 -6.08 8.33 -44.64
CA ALA A 258 -5.15 7.82 -45.64
C ALA A 258 -5.68 7.96 -47.09
N SER A 259 -7.00 7.83 -47.29
CA SER A 259 -7.61 8.01 -48.62
C SER A 259 -7.61 9.48 -49.05
N ASP A 260 -7.92 10.39 -48.12
CA ASP A 260 -7.99 11.82 -48.42
C ASP A 260 -6.60 12.41 -48.65
N LEU A 261 -5.60 11.95 -47.91
CA LEU A 261 -4.20 12.31 -48.14
C LEU A 261 -3.76 11.94 -49.56
N TYR A 262 -4.07 10.72 -50.01
CA TYR A 262 -3.73 10.29 -51.37
C TYR A 262 -4.45 11.13 -52.44
N LYS A 263 -5.73 11.44 -52.25
CA LYS A 263 -6.48 12.31 -53.17
C LYS A 263 -5.88 13.72 -53.22
N ALA A 264 -5.53 14.30 -52.07
CA ALA A 264 -4.94 15.64 -51.99
C ALA A 264 -3.56 15.71 -52.65
N VAL A 265 -2.70 14.70 -52.42
CA VAL A 265 -1.39 14.61 -53.10
C VAL A 265 -1.57 14.43 -54.61
N LYS A 266 -2.50 13.57 -55.05
CA LYS A 266 -2.76 13.33 -56.48
C LYS A 266 -3.32 14.56 -57.21
N ALA A 267 -4.04 15.44 -56.50
CA ALA A 267 -4.50 16.71 -57.07
C ALA A 267 -3.33 17.65 -57.39
N GLN A 268 -2.25 17.61 -56.61
CA GLN A 268 -1.05 18.42 -56.85
C GLN A 268 -0.03 17.71 -57.76
N LEU A 269 -0.02 16.38 -57.77
CA LEU A 269 0.84 15.54 -58.59
C LEU A 269 -0.01 14.50 -59.36
N PRO A 270 -0.59 14.85 -60.52
CA PRO A 270 -1.51 13.97 -61.24
C PRO A 270 -0.90 12.63 -61.67
N ASN A 271 0.42 12.59 -61.85
CA ASN A 271 1.18 11.44 -62.35
C ASN A 271 1.65 10.48 -61.25
N ILE A 272 1.52 10.83 -59.97
CA ILE A 272 1.97 9.96 -58.87
C ILE A 272 1.16 8.67 -58.83
N LYS A 273 1.85 7.53 -58.80
CA LYS A 273 1.19 6.23 -58.62
C LYS A 273 0.93 5.97 -57.14
N GLN A 274 -0.12 5.19 -56.85
CA GLN A 274 -0.52 4.91 -55.48
C GLN A 274 0.57 4.20 -54.66
N ASN A 275 1.31 3.28 -55.29
CA ASN A 275 2.45 2.60 -54.68
C ASN A 275 3.61 3.56 -54.34
N GLU A 276 3.88 4.56 -55.19
CA GLU A 276 4.92 5.58 -54.96
C GLU A 276 4.56 6.47 -53.77
N HIS A 277 3.29 6.89 -53.67
CA HIS A 277 2.79 7.64 -52.50
C HIS A 277 3.01 6.88 -51.20
N TYR A 278 2.59 5.60 -51.13
CA TYR A 278 2.74 4.82 -49.91
C TYR A 278 4.19 4.47 -49.60
N LYS A 279 5.03 4.34 -50.64
CA LYS A 279 6.48 4.17 -50.46
C LYS A 279 7.10 5.40 -49.80
N ILE A 280 6.76 6.61 -50.23
CA ILE A 280 7.26 7.85 -49.60
C ILE A 280 6.85 7.93 -48.12
N ILE A 281 5.61 7.54 -47.80
CA ILE A 281 5.14 7.48 -46.39
C ILE A 281 5.99 6.52 -45.56
N ALA A 282 6.31 5.35 -46.10
CA ALA A 282 7.11 4.33 -45.42
C ALA A 282 8.58 4.77 -45.28
N ASP A 283 9.22 5.18 -46.37
CA ASP A 283 10.63 5.54 -46.41
C ASP A 283 10.95 6.75 -45.49
N ASN A 284 9.96 7.63 -45.26
CA ASN A 284 10.10 8.80 -44.41
C ASN A 284 9.52 8.64 -43.00
N ASN A 285 9.05 7.44 -42.63
CA ASN A 285 8.40 7.13 -41.35
C ASN A 285 7.33 8.15 -40.96
N ILE A 286 6.51 8.60 -41.93
CA ILE A 286 5.56 9.70 -41.71
C ILE A 286 4.53 9.34 -40.63
N LYS A 287 4.19 8.06 -40.50
CA LYS A 287 3.21 7.57 -39.51
C LYS A 287 3.68 7.68 -38.06
N ASP A 288 5.00 7.77 -37.84
CA ASP A 288 5.59 7.90 -36.51
C ASP A 288 5.86 9.37 -36.13
N LYS A 289 5.70 10.29 -37.09
CA LYS A 289 5.94 11.73 -36.89
C LYS A 289 4.65 12.41 -36.45
N LYS A 290 4.53 12.72 -35.16
CA LYS A 290 3.35 13.40 -34.60
C LYS A 290 3.06 14.75 -35.26
N GLU A 291 4.07 15.43 -35.80
CA GLU A 291 3.87 16.65 -36.58
C GLU A 291 3.06 16.43 -37.88
N LEU A 292 3.03 15.22 -38.44
CA LEU A 292 2.42 14.91 -39.75
C LEU A 292 1.29 13.86 -39.66
N SER A 293 1.36 12.90 -38.72
CA SER A 293 0.42 11.79 -38.60
C SER A 293 0.17 11.38 -37.14
N ASP A 294 -0.98 10.77 -36.90
CA ASP A 294 -1.32 10.11 -35.64
C ASP A 294 -2.27 8.92 -35.89
N TYR A 295 -2.52 8.14 -34.84
CA TYR A 295 -3.40 6.98 -34.86
C TYR A 295 -4.69 7.23 -34.08
N ILE A 296 -5.80 6.71 -34.61
CA ILE A 296 -7.09 6.68 -33.92
C ILE A 296 -7.26 5.32 -33.22
N PHE A 297 -7.17 5.35 -31.89
CA PHE A 297 -7.35 4.16 -31.06
C PHE A 297 -8.83 3.93 -30.71
N ARG A 298 -9.27 2.67 -30.70
CA ARG A 298 -10.68 2.32 -30.43
C ARG A 298 -10.99 2.21 -28.93
N SER A 299 -9.97 2.19 -28.07
CA SER A 299 -10.13 2.27 -26.61
C SER A 299 -8.89 2.84 -25.93
N SER A 300 -9.06 3.42 -24.73
CA SER A 300 -7.96 3.95 -23.89
C SER A 300 -6.90 2.89 -23.57
N LYS A 301 -7.29 1.61 -23.43
CA LYS A 301 -6.37 0.50 -23.20
C LYS A 301 -5.41 0.27 -24.38
N GLN A 302 -5.88 0.46 -25.62
CA GLN A 302 -5.02 0.35 -26.81
C GLN A 302 -4.02 1.51 -26.90
N GLN A 303 -4.48 2.72 -26.57
CA GLN A 303 -3.63 3.90 -26.54
C GLN A 303 -2.51 3.75 -25.50
N GLU A 304 -2.84 3.34 -24.28
CA GLU A 304 -1.84 3.11 -23.23
C GLU A 304 -0.83 2.02 -23.61
N GLN A 305 -1.27 0.95 -24.28
CA GLN A 305 -0.37 -0.12 -24.74
C GLN A 305 0.61 0.38 -25.82
N TYR A 306 0.15 1.24 -26.72
CA TYR A 306 1.03 1.86 -27.72
C TYR A 306 2.00 2.85 -27.08
N GLU A 307 1.54 3.71 -26.18
CA GLU A 307 2.37 4.73 -25.52
C GLU A 307 3.42 4.13 -24.57
N LYS A 308 3.08 3.04 -23.86
CA LYS A 308 4.01 2.41 -22.90
C LYS A 308 4.91 1.35 -23.53
N PHE A 309 4.44 0.63 -24.54
CA PHE A 309 5.12 -0.57 -25.06
C PHE A 309 5.34 -0.56 -26.57
N GLY A 310 4.88 0.48 -27.30
CA GLY A 310 5.01 0.58 -28.76
C GLY A 310 4.18 -0.44 -29.55
N ILE A 311 3.23 -1.13 -28.90
CA ILE A 311 2.46 -2.22 -29.52
C ILE A 311 1.29 -1.63 -30.31
N LEU A 312 1.39 -1.63 -31.65
CA LEU A 312 0.31 -1.22 -32.54
C LEU A 312 -0.57 -2.43 -32.94
N GLN A 313 -1.85 -2.39 -32.59
CA GLN A 313 -2.79 -3.47 -32.94
C GLN A 313 -3.19 -3.45 -34.42
N LYS A 314 -3.51 -4.63 -34.97
CA LYS A 314 -3.87 -4.79 -36.39
C LYS A 314 -5.19 -4.07 -36.71
N GLY A 315 -5.20 -3.21 -37.73
CA GLY A 315 -6.40 -2.51 -38.19
C GLY A 315 -6.67 -1.14 -37.52
N ILE A 316 -5.67 -0.54 -36.88
CA ILE A 316 -5.73 0.85 -36.40
C ILE A 316 -5.65 1.81 -37.58
N THR A 317 -6.52 2.81 -37.59
CA THR A 317 -6.57 3.84 -38.65
C THR A 317 -5.54 4.93 -38.38
N SER A 318 -4.74 5.23 -39.41
CA SER A 318 -3.85 6.40 -39.43
C SER A 318 -4.60 7.63 -39.98
N VAL A 319 -4.38 8.76 -39.35
CA VAL A 319 -4.83 10.08 -39.79
C VAL A 319 -3.65 11.03 -39.94
N TYR A 320 -3.83 12.07 -40.75
CA TYR A 320 -2.76 12.96 -41.19
C TYR A 320 -3.20 14.40 -41.11
N LYS A 321 -2.23 15.29 -40.88
CA LYS A 321 -2.47 16.73 -41.01
C LYS A 321 -2.32 17.17 -42.48
N PRO A 322 -2.92 18.31 -42.88
CA PRO A 322 -2.74 18.85 -44.23
C PRO A 322 -1.27 19.02 -44.66
N GLU A 323 -0.37 19.35 -43.73
CA GLU A 323 1.06 19.55 -43.98
C GLU A 323 1.77 18.28 -44.48
N ALA A 324 1.18 17.09 -44.22
CA ALA A 324 1.68 15.84 -44.77
C ALA A 324 1.58 15.80 -46.31
N VAL A 325 0.63 16.52 -46.91
CA VAL A 325 0.51 16.65 -48.36
C VAL A 325 1.74 17.35 -48.92
N ASP A 326 2.09 18.51 -48.36
CA ASP A 326 3.23 19.30 -48.82
C ASP A 326 4.56 18.57 -48.63
N PHE A 327 4.69 17.82 -47.53
CA PHE A 327 5.85 16.98 -47.28
C PHE A 327 6.01 15.89 -48.35
N ILE A 328 4.93 15.16 -48.65
CA ILE A 328 4.96 14.08 -49.66
C ILE A 328 5.22 14.65 -51.05
N VAL A 329 4.64 15.79 -51.40
CA VAL A 329 4.86 16.46 -52.69
C VAL A 329 6.33 16.88 -52.83
N LYS A 330 6.92 17.47 -51.79
CA LYS A 330 8.35 17.84 -51.80
C LYS A 330 9.27 16.63 -51.93
N SER A 331 8.99 15.55 -51.19
CA SER A 331 9.78 14.32 -51.28
C SER A 331 9.67 13.67 -52.66
N TYR A 332 8.46 13.62 -53.25
CA TYR A 332 8.27 13.07 -54.59
C TYR A 332 9.08 13.83 -55.65
N LYS A 333 9.04 15.17 -55.62
CA LYS A 333 9.82 15.99 -56.57
C LYS A 333 11.33 15.79 -56.41
N LYS A 334 11.79 15.63 -55.18
CA LYS A 334 13.21 15.36 -54.90
C LYS A 334 13.67 14.00 -55.44
N ASP A 335 12.82 12.99 -55.35
CA ASP A 335 13.18 11.61 -55.65
C ASP A 335 12.85 11.19 -57.10
N TYR A 336 11.96 11.92 -57.79
CA TYR A 336 11.42 11.53 -59.12
C TYR A 336 11.40 12.64 -60.19
N GLU A 337 11.67 13.91 -59.87
CA GLU A 337 11.75 15.02 -60.85
C GLU A 337 13.19 15.58 -61.03
N LEU A 338 14.22 14.79 -60.74
CA LEU A 338 15.62 15.12 -61.08
C LEU A 338 15.91 14.88 -62.57
#